data_AF-A0A8R1EBI3-F1
#
_entry.id   AF-A0A8R1EBI3-F1
#
_cell.length_a   1.000
_cell.length_b   1.000
_cell.length_c   1.000
_cell.angle_alpha   90.00
_cell.angle_beta   90.00
_cell.angle_gamma   90.00
#
_symmetry.space_group_name_H-M   'P 1'
#
loop_
_entity.id
_entity.type
_entity.pdbx_description
1 polymer ?
#
loop_
_entity_poly.entity_id
_entity_poly.type
_entity_poly.pdbx_seq_one_letter_code
_entity_poly.pdbx_strand_id
1 'polypeptide(L)'
;MICLWWLVNGVEYWDILEDDSTMKASNYIAQLRQLRLHVELSRGKKSQDLLSTRQRPSHVASYKAEKSGYGWTVLVHPLYSPDFKPSDYHLFSNVQRHLQGKK
;
A
#
# COMPACT_ATOMS: atom_id res chain seq x y z
N MET A 1 -3.77 -11.59 -5.87
CA MET A 1 -3.64 -10.11 -6.00
C MET A 1 -2.45 -9.61 -5.20
N ILE A 2 -1.52 -8.82 -5.76
CA ILE A 2 -0.34 -8.30 -5.03
C ILE A 2 -0.65 -6.99 -4.30
N CYS A 3 -0.18 -6.85 -3.06
CA CYS A 3 -0.19 -5.64 -2.27
C CYS A 3 1.23 -5.29 -1.87
N LEU A 4 1.67 -4.05 -2.10
CA LEU A 4 3.05 -3.67 -1.91
C LEU A 4 3.16 -2.26 -1.33
N TRP A 5 4.05 -2.11 -0.37
CA TRP A 5 4.39 -0.88 0.33
C TRP A 5 5.90 -0.67 0.23
N TRP A 6 6.30 0.51 -0.23
CA TRP A 6 7.69 0.81 -0.55
C TRP A 6 7.99 2.29 -0.37
N LEU A 7 9.26 2.60 -0.19
CA LEU A 7 9.84 3.93 -0.20
C LEU A 7 10.97 4.02 -1.24
N VAL A 8 11.52 5.23 -1.37
CA VAL A 8 12.74 5.50 -2.15
C VAL A 8 13.92 4.56 -1.83
N ASN A 9 13.98 4.03 -0.61
CA ASN A 9 15.06 3.13 -0.18
C ASN A 9 14.76 1.64 -0.45
N GLY A 10 13.59 1.31 -0.98
CA GLY A 10 13.19 -0.07 -1.30
C GLY A 10 11.81 -0.46 -0.77
N VAL A 11 11.49 -1.74 -0.93
CA VAL A 11 10.23 -2.35 -0.49
C VAL A 11 10.27 -2.60 1.01
N GLU A 12 9.25 -2.14 1.73
CA GLU A 12 9.12 -2.36 3.18
C GLU A 12 8.29 -3.57 3.52
N TYR A 13 7.21 -3.78 2.78
CA TYR A 13 6.28 -4.86 3.03
C TYR A 13 5.53 -5.18 1.74
N TRP A 14 5.37 -6.46 1.45
CA TRP A 14 4.55 -6.93 0.35
C TRP A 14 3.85 -8.21 0.78
N ASP A 15 2.70 -8.45 0.16
CA ASP A 15 1.90 -9.63 0.40
C ASP A 15 1.13 -10.00 -0.87
N ILE A 16 0.95 -11.30 -1.08
CA ILE A 16 0.20 -11.84 -2.22
C ILE A 16 -1.02 -12.54 -1.65
N LEU A 17 -2.19 -12.01 -1.96
CA LEU A 17 -3.43 -12.73 -1.70
C LEU A 17 -3.56 -13.88 -2.69
N GLU A 18 -3.97 -15.04 -2.18
CA GLU A 18 -4.29 -16.25 -2.96
C GLU A 18 -5.21 -15.95 -4.15
N ASP A 19 -5.08 -16.77 -5.19
CA ASP A 19 -5.75 -16.58 -6.47
C ASP A 19 -7.28 -16.49 -6.31
N ASP A 20 -7.89 -15.62 -7.11
CA ASP A 20 -9.31 -15.26 -7.14
C ASP A 20 -9.93 -14.64 -5.86
N SER A 21 -9.15 -14.42 -4.81
CA SER A 21 -9.63 -13.77 -3.59
C SER A 21 -9.77 -12.26 -3.75
N THR A 22 -11.00 -11.75 -3.67
CA THR A 22 -11.27 -10.31 -3.57
C THR A 22 -10.76 -9.79 -2.23
N MET A 23 -10.07 -8.65 -2.24
CA MET A 23 -9.59 -8.02 -1.01
C MET A 23 -10.74 -7.65 -0.07
N LYS A 24 -10.90 -8.45 0.98
CA LYS A 24 -11.81 -8.16 2.09
C LYS A 24 -11.21 -7.09 3.00
N ALA A 25 -12.08 -6.32 3.64
CA ALA A 25 -11.68 -5.29 4.61
C ALA A 25 -10.82 -5.86 5.75
N SER A 26 -11.14 -7.07 6.23
CA SER A 26 -10.39 -7.78 7.27
C SER A 26 -8.94 -8.03 6.88
N ASN A 27 -8.72 -8.51 5.65
CA ASN A 27 -7.40 -8.86 5.13
C ASN A 27 -6.55 -7.59 4.99
N TYR A 28 -7.16 -6.51 4.49
CA TYR A 28 -6.47 -5.22 4.37
C TYR A 28 -6.10 -4.63 5.73
N ILE A 29 -6.96 -4.72 6.75
CA ILE A 29 -6.64 -4.29 8.12
C ILE A 29 -5.48 -5.13 8.70
N ALA A 30 -5.50 -6.44 8.49
CA ALA A 30 -4.41 -7.32 8.92
C ALA A 30 -3.08 -6.91 8.27
N GLN A 31 -3.07 -6.66 6.96
CA GLN A 31 -1.90 -6.17 6.25
C GLN A 31 -1.41 -4.82 6.76
N LEU A 32 -2.31 -3.89 7.11
CA LEU A 32 -1.94 -2.60 7.70
C LEU A 32 -1.31 -2.74 9.07
N ARG A 33 -1.75 -3.69 9.89
CA ARG A 33 -1.11 -4.00 11.19
C ARG A 33 0.29 -4.55 10.97
N GLN A 34 0.47 -5.46 10.01
CA GLN A 34 1.79 -6.00 9.67
C GLN A 34 2.73 -4.92 9.13
N LEU A 35 2.22 -4.05 8.24
CA LEU A 35 2.95 -2.90 7.74
C LEU A 35 3.41 -1.99 8.88
N ARG A 36 2.52 -1.68 9.83
CA ARG A 36 2.87 -0.84 10.98
C ARG A 36 4.03 -1.42 11.77
N LEU A 37 4.02 -2.72 12.05
CA LEU A 37 5.12 -3.40 12.74
C LEU A 37 6.42 -3.28 11.95
N HIS A 38 6.39 -3.51 10.63
CA HIS A 38 7.58 -3.39 9.77
C HIS A 38 8.12 -1.96 9.72
N VAL A 39 7.25 -0.96 9.64
CA VAL A 39 7.62 0.47 9.65
C VAL A 39 8.25 0.84 10.99
N GLU A 40 7.64 0.45 12.10
CA GLU A 40 8.16 0.73 13.44
C GLU A 40 9.52 0.05 13.67
N LEU A 41 9.71 -1.18 13.20
CA LEU A 41 10.99 -1.89 13.27
C LEU A 41 12.06 -1.26 12.38
N SER A 42 11.70 -0.88 11.15
CA SER A 42 12.67 -0.39 10.16
C SER A 42 13.09 1.06 10.41
N ARG A 43 12.23 1.88 11.05
CA ARG A 43 12.40 3.35 11.14
C ARG A 43 12.25 3.92 12.54
N GLY A 44 11.82 3.12 13.51
CA GLY A 44 11.39 3.62 14.80
C GLY A 44 10.20 4.59 14.69
N LYS A 45 9.98 5.40 15.73
CA LYS A 45 8.81 6.28 15.86
C LYS A 45 8.79 7.50 14.91
N LYS A 46 9.76 7.66 14.00
CA LYS A 46 9.91 8.85 13.14
C LYS A 46 9.20 8.76 11.79
N SER A 47 8.55 7.63 11.49
CA SER A 47 7.96 7.42 10.17
C SER A 47 6.56 8.04 10.09
N GLN A 48 6.51 9.33 9.71
CA GLN A 48 5.25 10.10 9.73
C GLN A 48 4.54 10.17 8.38
N ASP A 49 5.21 9.99 7.23
CA ASP A 49 4.58 10.25 5.94
C ASP A 49 4.34 8.98 5.13
N LEU A 50 3.07 8.69 4.80
CA LEU A 50 2.70 7.55 3.96
C LEU A 50 1.77 7.99 2.81
N LEU A 51 2.28 7.90 1.59
CA LEU A 51 1.47 8.06 0.37
C LEU A 51 0.63 6.80 0.15
N SER A 52 -0.64 6.83 0.55
CA SER A 52 -1.56 5.71 0.35
C SER A 52 -2.53 6.03 -0.78
N THR A 53 -2.49 5.28 -1.88
CA THR A 53 -3.39 5.48 -3.02
C THR A 53 -4.85 5.34 -2.57
N ARG A 54 -5.70 6.33 -2.84
CA ARG A 54 -7.07 6.44 -2.32
C ARG A 54 -8.04 5.37 -2.84
N GLN A 55 -7.60 4.39 -3.61
CA GLN A 55 -8.51 3.74 -4.54
C GLN A 55 -9.39 2.60 -3.99
N ARG A 56 -9.09 1.80 -2.96
CA ARG A 56 -9.87 0.53 -2.80
C ARG A 56 -10.25 -0.01 -1.41
N PRO A 57 -10.08 0.68 -0.26
CA PRO A 57 -11.21 0.62 0.68
C PRO A 57 -11.46 1.95 1.40
N SER A 58 -11.71 3.01 0.63
CA SER A 58 -12.17 4.31 1.16
C SER A 58 -13.56 4.23 1.83
N HIS A 59 -14.30 3.13 1.63
CA HIS A 59 -15.67 2.93 2.10
C HIS A 59 -15.81 2.22 3.45
N VAL A 60 -14.73 1.69 4.03
CA VAL A 60 -14.81 0.96 5.29
C VAL A 60 -14.37 1.88 6.44
N ALA A 61 -15.32 2.27 7.29
CA ALA A 61 -15.04 3.13 8.46
C ALA A 61 -13.93 2.55 9.36
N SER A 62 -13.87 1.23 9.50
CA SER A 62 -12.84 0.54 10.29
C SER A 62 -11.42 0.73 9.76
N TYR A 63 -11.23 0.84 8.44
CA TYR A 63 -9.93 1.16 7.85
C TYR A 63 -9.46 2.57 8.25
N LYS A 64 -10.37 3.56 8.14
CA LYS A 64 -10.05 4.94 8.51
C LYS A 64 -9.72 5.06 10.00
N ALA A 65 -10.49 4.36 10.85
CA ALA A 65 -10.26 4.32 12.28
C ALA A 65 -8.91 3.69 12.62
N GLU A 66 -8.59 2.50 12.09
CA GLU A 66 -7.31 1.83 12.33
C GLU A 66 -6.13 2.73 11.92
N LYS A 67 -6.20 3.32 10.72
CA LYS A 67 -5.13 4.19 10.19
C LYS A 67 -4.94 5.47 11.00
N SER A 68 -6.02 6.07 11.53
CA SER A 68 -5.93 7.29 12.34
C SER A 68 -5.09 7.12 13.60
N GLY A 69 -5.03 5.90 14.16
CA GLY A 69 -4.25 5.59 15.36
C GLY A 69 -2.74 5.45 15.11
N TYR A 70 -2.29 5.49 13.86
CA TYR A 70 -0.89 5.18 13.51
C TYR A 70 0.00 6.43 13.41
N GLY A 71 -0.59 7.64 13.46
CA GLY A 71 0.16 8.89 13.35
C GLY A 71 0.75 9.16 11.96
N TRP A 72 0.24 8.49 10.93
CA TRP A 72 0.69 8.68 9.55
C TRP A 72 -0.06 9.83 8.85
N THR A 73 0.68 10.77 8.27
CA THR A 73 0.20 11.79 7.36
C THR A 73 -0.29 11.13 6.08
N VAL A 74 -1.58 11.32 5.78
CA VAL A 74 -2.17 10.88 4.53
C VAL A 74 -2.09 12.01 3.53
N LEU A 75 -1.19 11.87 2.56
CA LEU A 75 -1.12 12.79 1.44
C LEU A 75 -2.40 12.72 0.62
N VAL A 76 -2.92 13.88 0.24
CA VAL A 76 -4.13 14.01 -0.59
C VAL A 76 -3.71 13.98 -2.05
N HIS A 77 -4.34 13.09 -2.83
CA HIS A 77 -4.09 12.98 -4.27
C HIS A 77 -5.34 13.39 -5.04
N PRO A 78 -5.19 14.03 -6.21
CA PRO A 78 -6.30 14.30 -7.11
C PRO A 78 -6.98 12.99 -7.56
N LEU A 79 -8.28 13.08 -7.83
CA LEU A 79 -9.06 11.97 -8.34
C LEU A 79 -8.57 11.58 -9.75
N TYR A 80 -8.47 10.27 -10.00
CA TYR A 80 -8.16 9.69 -11.31
C TYR A 80 -6.83 10.13 -11.94
N SER A 81 -5.81 10.41 -11.14
CA SER A 81 -4.50 10.81 -11.65
C SER A 81 -3.44 9.72 -11.37
N PRO A 82 -3.37 8.67 -12.21
CA PRO A 82 -2.38 7.59 -12.06
C PRO A 82 -0.93 8.10 -12.14
N ASP A 83 -0.69 9.20 -12.88
CA ASP A 83 0.62 9.85 -12.99
C ASP A 83 1.17 10.36 -11.65
N PHE A 84 0.30 10.55 -10.65
CA PHE A 84 0.70 11.01 -9.31
C PHE A 84 0.95 9.86 -8.34
N LYS A 85 0.88 8.60 -8.80
CA LYS A 85 1.09 7.44 -7.95
C LYS A 85 2.38 6.73 -8.38
N PRO A 86 3.46 6.85 -7.59
CA PRO A 86 4.73 6.17 -7.87
C PRO A 86 4.57 4.68 -8.15
N SER A 87 3.66 4.00 -7.43
CA SER A 87 3.42 2.57 -7.66
C SER A 87 2.88 2.28 -9.06
N ASP A 88 1.97 3.11 -9.59
CA ASP A 88 1.30 2.86 -10.87
C ASP A 88 2.26 3.18 -12.04
N TYR A 89 2.92 4.35 -12.05
CA TYR A 89 3.76 4.75 -13.19
C TYR A 89 5.17 4.13 -13.17
N HIS A 90 5.74 3.82 -12.00
CA HIS A 90 7.11 3.31 -11.90
C HIS A 90 7.15 1.82 -11.60
N LEU A 91 6.66 1.42 -10.44
CA LEU A 91 6.84 0.05 -9.94
C LEU A 91 6.08 -0.97 -10.81
N PHE A 92 4.76 -0.83 -10.92
CA PHE A 92 3.94 -1.79 -11.66
C PHE A 92 4.18 -1.74 -13.16
N SER A 93 4.49 -0.57 -13.71
CA SER A 93 4.93 -0.44 -15.11
C SER A 93 6.17 -1.29 -15.41
N ASN A 94 7.19 -1.22 -14.55
CA ASN A 94 8.41 -2.03 -14.70
C ASN A 94 8.15 -3.52 -14.46
N VAL A 95 7.35 -3.88 -13.46
CA VAL A 95 6.96 -5.27 -13.20
C VAL A 95 6.22 -5.86 -14.39
N GLN A 96 5.25 -5.13 -14.95
CA GLN A 96 4.50 -5.57 -16.12
C GLN A 96 5.41 -5.80 -17.32
N ARG A 97 6.35 -4.88 -17.58
CA ARG A 97 7.35 -5.04 -18.66
C ARG A 97 8.24 -6.27 -18.44
N HIS A 98 8.64 -6.54 -17.20
CA HIS A 98 9.48 -7.69 -16.87
C HIS A 98 8.75 -9.02 -17.02
N LEU A 99 7.46 -9.06 -16.68
CA LEU A 99 6.61 -10.24 -16.78
C LEU A 99 6.11 -10.49 -18.21
N GLN A 100 6.13 -9.47 -19.07
CA GLN A 100 5.70 -9.58 -20.45
C GLN A 100 6.50 -10.68 -21.18
N GLY A 101 5.79 -11.67 -21.71
CA GLY A 101 6.39 -12.81 -22.43
C GLY A 101 6.91 -13.94 -21.55
N LYS A 102 6.78 -13.84 -20.22
CA LYS A 102 7.07 -14.94 -19.30
C LYS A 102 5.76 -15.65 -18.95
N LYS A 103 5.72 -16.97 -19.16
CA LYS A 103 4.65 -17.87 -18.71
C LYS A 103 5.15 -18.67 -17.53
#